data_AF-A0A1T4XFQ1-F1
#
_entry.id   AF-A0A1T4XFQ1-F1
#
_cell.length_a   1.000
_cell.length_b   1.000
_cell.length_c   1.000
_cell.angle_alpha   90.00
_cell.angle_beta   90.00
_cell.angle_gamma   90.00
#
_symmetry.space_group_name_H-M   'P 1'
#
loop_
_entity.id
_entity.type
_entity.pdbx_description
1 polymer ?
#
loop_
_entity_poly.entity_id
_entity_poly.type
_entity_poly.pdbx_seq_one_letter_code
_entity_poly.pdbx_strand_id
1 'polypeptide(L)'
;MKKTLKIWMSIIFLLFIFPVVLQFLPKQSNIPSTLSLKEPSMIVYASNVLEEDIQPKAEGNVLIYSTHSHEAYEPITKAVDGKVAASHHSENIVKVGGKLKDNLLVNGVTAEQLDIDIVKIMQQKKIPYHRSYAAIRPYVEEKVKSKSYDLVIDLHRDSLGPSRTTITHNNQRYAKVAFVVGRDHPFFEKNLTKAKQLKSEMDKRVPGITREIIVKGGRGVDGKYNQDLDTSMILVELGGVGNNEAELNQTVSIIGESVSALLTVQ
;
A
#
# COMPACT_ATOMS: atom_id res chain seq x y z
N MET A 1 -20.38 48.23 -26.62
CA MET A 1 -20.12 47.18 -27.62
C MET A 1 -18.84 47.36 -28.43
N LYS A 2 -18.42 48.58 -28.82
CA LYS A 2 -17.20 48.78 -29.64
C LYS A 2 -15.87 48.47 -28.91
N LYS A 3 -15.79 48.62 -27.58
CA LYS A 3 -14.56 48.33 -26.79
C LYS A 3 -14.30 46.83 -26.63
N THR A 4 -15.33 46.03 -26.38
CA THR A 4 -15.23 44.57 -26.25
C THR A 4 -14.86 43.90 -27.57
N LEU A 5 -15.40 44.38 -28.70
CA LEU A 5 -15.05 43.86 -30.02
C LEU A 5 -13.58 44.13 -30.39
N LYS A 6 -13.02 45.29 -30.01
CA LYS A 6 -11.58 45.58 -30.22
C LYS A 6 -10.67 44.68 -29.40
N ILE A 7 -11.06 44.32 -28.18
CA ILE A 7 -10.28 43.42 -27.31
C ILE A 7 -10.27 42.01 -27.91
N TRP A 8 -11.43 41.49 -28.32
CA TRP A 8 -11.52 40.17 -28.95
C TRP A 8 -10.80 40.08 -30.30
N MET A 9 -10.90 41.13 -31.14
CA MET A 9 -10.12 41.19 -32.39
C MET A 9 -8.62 41.24 -32.14
N SER A 10 -8.16 41.89 -31.07
CA SER A 10 -6.73 41.93 -30.72
C SER A 10 -6.22 40.58 -30.22
N ILE A 11 -7.04 39.84 -29.46
CA ILE A 11 -6.69 38.50 -28.97
C ILE A 11 -6.63 37.50 -30.13
N ILE A 12 -7.60 37.55 -31.05
CA ILE A 12 -7.61 36.69 -32.25
C ILE A 12 -6.41 37.02 -33.15
N PHE A 13 -6.08 38.29 -33.34
CA PHE A 13 -4.91 38.70 -34.11
C PHE A 13 -3.59 38.23 -33.46
N LEU A 14 -3.49 38.27 -32.13
CA LEU A 14 -2.33 37.76 -31.39
C LEU A 14 -2.17 36.24 -31.57
N LEU A 15 -3.27 35.47 -31.51
CA LEU A 15 -3.23 34.01 -31.64
C LEU A 15 -2.85 33.53 -33.06
N PHE A 16 -3.14 34.30 -34.10
CA PHE A 16 -2.78 33.94 -35.48
C PHE A 16 -1.40 34.43 -35.93
N ILE A 17 -0.83 35.47 -35.31
CA ILE A 17 0.51 35.96 -35.64
C ILE A 17 1.62 35.24 -34.86
N PHE A 18 1.33 34.77 -33.65
CA PHE A 18 2.31 34.10 -32.79
C PHE A 18 3.05 32.90 -33.44
N PRO A 19 2.39 32.00 -34.21
CA PRO A 19 3.07 30.89 -34.87
C PRO A 19 4.04 31.33 -35.97
N VAL A 20 3.75 32.46 -36.62
CA VAL A 20 4.56 33.02 -37.71
C VAL A 20 5.83 33.67 -37.14
N VAL A 21 5.73 34.37 -36.00
CA VAL A 21 6.88 34.99 -35.33
C VAL A 21 7.90 33.96 -34.85
N LEU A 22 7.45 32.77 -34.41
CA LEU A 22 8.33 31.65 -34.03
C LEU A 22 9.22 31.15 -35.18
N GLN A 23 8.81 31.32 -36.44
CA GLN A 23 9.60 30.93 -37.61
C GLN A 23 10.72 31.94 -37.95
N PHE A 24 10.65 33.16 -37.41
CA PHE A 24 11.65 34.21 -37.61
C PHE A 24 12.58 34.41 -36.41
N LEU A 25 12.45 33.59 -35.35
CA LEU A 25 13.44 33.56 -34.28
C LEU A 25 14.76 33.00 -34.82
N PRO A 26 15.90 33.67 -34.59
CA PRO A 26 17.18 33.21 -35.09
C PRO A 26 17.52 31.85 -34.48
N LYS A 27 17.64 30.84 -35.35
CA LYS A 27 18.09 29.51 -34.97
C LYS A 27 19.49 29.64 -34.38
N GLN A 28 19.70 29.16 -33.16
CA GLN A 28 20.98 29.26 -32.47
C GLN A 28 22.08 28.70 -33.36
N SER A 29 22.98 29.58 -33.80
CA SER A 29 24.08 29.26 -34.69
C SER A 29 25.25 28.71 -33.88
N ASN A 30 25.71 27.51 -34.26
CA ASN A 30 27.00 26.96 -33.85
C ASN A 30 28.11 27.99 -34.16
N ILE A 31 28.87 28.41 -33.14
CA ILE A 31 30.15 29.08 -33.34
C ILE A 31 31.26 28.25 -32.70
N PRO A 32 32.24 27.78 -33.48
CA PRO A 32 33.47 27.18 -32.96
C PRO A 32 34.50 28.28 -32.68
N SER A 33 35.25 28.18 -31.59
CA SER A 33 36.58 28.78 -31.44
C SER A 33 37.35 28.13 -30.30
N THR A 34 38.28 27.31 -30.73
CA THR A 34 39.47 26.79 -30.06
C THR A 34 40.17 27.76 -29.11
N LEU A 35 40.43 27.33 -27.87
CA LEU A 35 41.78 27.39 -27.29
C LEU A 35 41.91 26.32 -26.19
N SER A 36 42.86 25.43 -26.43
CA SER A 36 43.17 24.20 -25.73
C SER A 36 43.76 24.44 -24.34
N LEU A 37 43.23 23.73 -23.33
CA LEU A 37 44.05 23.11 -22.28
C LEU A 37 43.55 21.68 -22.05
N LYS A 38 44.04 20.79 -22.92
CA LYS A 38 44.45 19.39 -22.70
C LYS A 38 43.86 18.66 -21.48
N GLU A 39 42.93 17.75 -21.73
CA GLU A 39 42.82 16.50 -20.95
C GLU A 39 43.01 15.29 -21.88
N PRO A 40 43.80 14.29 -21.47
CA PRO A 40 44.13 13.15 -22.31
C PRO A 40 42.94 12.22 -22.47
N SER A 41 42.64 11.89 -23.72
CA SER A 41 41.85 10.73 -24.11
C SER A 41 42.48 9.44 -23.57
N MET A 42 41.74 8.68 -22.76
CA MET A 42 41.95 7.23 -22.64
C MET A 42 40.63 6.50 -22.88
N ILE A 43 40.59 5.86 -24.06
CA ILE A 43 40.07 4.53 -24.38
C ILE A 43 38.74 4.15 -23.73
N VAL A 44 37.69 4.15 -24.57
CA VAL A 44 36.44 3.44 -24.34
C VAL A 44 36.75 1.94 -24.24
N TYR A 45 36.74 1.41 -23.02
CA TYR A 45 36.48 -0.02 -22.85
C TYR A 45 34.99 -0.22 -23.02
N ALA A 46 34.60 -0.70 -24.20
CA ALA A 46 33.38 -1.49 -24.33
C ALA A 46 33.64 -2.80 -23.56
N SER A 47 33.58 -2.75 -22.23
CA SER A 47 33.42 -3.96 -21.44
C SER A 47 31.98 -4.40 -21.62
N ASN A 48 31.82 -5.65 -22.05
CA ASN A 48 30.62 -6.44 -21.90
C ASN A 48 30.19 -6.47 -20.43
N VAL A 49 29.62 -5.37 -19.94
CA VAL A 49 28.76 -5.41 -18.76
C VAL A 49 27.49 -6.00 -19.33
N LEU A 50 27.38 -7.34 -19.21
CA LEU A 50 26.07 -7.96 -19.08
C LEU A 50 25.25 -7.02 -18.21
N GLU A 51 24.16 -6.50 -18.75
CA GLU A 51 23.06 -6.04 -17.90
C GLU A 51 22.66 -7.26 -17.09
N GLU A 52 23.36 -7.51 -15.98
CA GLU A 52 22.76 -8.20 -14.87
C GLU A 52 21.54 -7.35 -14.56
N ASP A 53 20.39 -7.90 -14.89
CA ASP A 53 19.11 -7.49 -14.36
C ASP A 53 19.28 -7.53 -12.84
N ILE A 54 19.73 -6.41 -12.25
CA ILE A 54 19.71 -6.19 -10.80
C ILE A 54 18.24 -5.99 -10.46
N GLN A 55 17.45 -7.04 -10.64
CA GLN A 55 16.26 -7.24 -9.84
C GLN A 55 16.80 -7.18 -8.40
N PRO A 56 16.34 -6.23 -7.56
CA PRO A 56 16.70 -6.25 -6.16
C PRO A 56 16.40 -7.67 -5.69
N LYS A 57 17.42 -8.37 -5.20
CA LYS A 57 17.26 -9.74 -4.70
C LYS A 57 16.19 -9.64 -3.63
N ALA A 58 14.98 -10.09 -3.96
CA ALA A 58 13.85 -9.87 -3.07
C ALA A 58 14.07 -10.73 -1.82
N GLU A 59 14.28 -10.07 -0.69
CA GLU A 59 14.55 -10.70 0.60
C GLU A 59 13.24 -10.73 1.40
N GLY A 60 12.89 -11.91 1.92
CA GLY A 60 11.67 -12.13 2.66
C GLY A 60 10.46 -12.54 1.80
N ASN A 61 9.56 -13.31 2.41
CA ASN A 61 8.34 -13.85 1.84
C ASN A 61 7.14 -13.47 2.70
N VAL A 62 6.22 -12.68 2.15
CA VAL A 62 5.01 -12.21 2.84
C VAL A 62 3.77 -12.83 2.21
N LEU A 63 2.86 -13.33 3.05
CA LEU A 63 1.51 -13.70 2.65
C LEU A 63 0.53 -12.62 3.12
N ILE A 64 -0.34 -12.16 2.22
CA ILE A 64 -1.45 -11.26 2.56
C ILE A 64 -2.76 -12.02 2.34
N TYR A 65 -3.69 -11.93 3.29
CA TYR A 65 -5.06 -12.37 3.12
C TYR A 65 -6.01 -11.46 3.89
N SER A 66 -7.31 -11.60 3.67
CA SER A 66 -8.32 -10.85 4.42
C SER A 66 -9.47 -11.76 4.80
N THR A 67 -9.63 -12.03 6.10
CA THR A 67 -10.75 -12.80 6.64
C THR A 67 -12.10 -12.15 6.30
N HIS A 68 -12.15 -10.82 6.28
CA HIS A 68 -13.34 -10.04 5.92
C HIS A 68 -13.17 -9.38 4.54
N SER A 69 -13.11 -10.20 3.48
CA SER A 69 -12.70 -9.78 2.12
C SER A 69 -13.47 -8.61 1.50
N HIS A 70 -14.73 -8.37 1.88
CA HIS A 70 -15.55 -7.28 1.33
C HIS A 70 -15.50 -5.99 2.14
N GLU A 71 -14.76 -5.91 3.26
CA GLU A 71 -14.64 -4.65 4.00
C GLU A 71 -14.17 -3.51 3.10
N ALA A 72 -14.88 -2.39 3.14
CA ALA A 72 -14.66 -1.27 2.24
C ALA A 72 -14.69 0.06 2.98
N TYR A 73 -14.21 1.09 2.29
CA TYR A 73 -14.11 2.45 2.82
C TYR A 73 -15.21 3.30 2.17
N GLU A 74 -15.99 3.98 3.00
CA GLU A 74 -17.13 4.79 2.58
C GLU A 74 -16.77 5.87 1.54
N PRO A 75 -15.63 6.59 1.66
CA PRO A 75 -15.24 7.56 0.63
C PRO A 75 -14.93 6.91 -0.73
N ILE A 76 -14.40 5.68 -0.74
CA ILE A 76 -14.03 4.98 -1.96
C ILE A 76 -15.28 4.46 -2.67
N THR A 77 -16.16 3.78 -1.94
CA THR A 77 -17.42 3.27 -2.51
C THR A 77 -18.30 4.41 -3.02
N LYS A 78 -18.34 5.55 -2.32
CA LYS A 78 -19.02 6.75 -2.80
C LYS A 78 -18.42 7.30 -4.09
N ALA A 79 -17.09 7.29 -4.23
CA ALA A 79 -16.42 7.82 -5.41
C ALA A 79 -16.64 6.94 -6.65
N VAL A 80 -16.68 5.62 -6.49
CA VAL A 80 -16.83 4.66 -7.61
C VAL A 80 -18.30 4.44 -7.99
N ASP A 81 -19.18 4.24 -7.00
CA ASP A 81 -20.58 3.82 -7.24
C ASP A 81 -21.61 4.90 -6.88
N GLY A 82 -21.18 6.04 -6.34
CA GLY A 82 -22.07 7.09 -5.81
C GLY A 82 -22.76 6.70 -4.49
N LYS A 83 -22.49 5.52 -3.94
CA LYS A 83 -23.14 4.96 -2.74
C LYS A 83 -22.15 4.84 -1.59
N VAL A 84 -22.55 5.35 -0.42
CA VAL A 84 -21.79 5.19 0.82
C VAL A 84 -22.04 3.77 1.35
N ALA A 85 -21.01 2.93 1.30
CA ALA A 85 -21.06 1.56 1.80
C ALA A 85 -19.73 1.15 2.46
N ALA A 86 -19.81 0.47 3.61
CA ALA A 86 -18.67 -0.12 4.32
C ALA A 86 -18.35 -1.56 3.86
N SER A 87 -19.04 -2.05 2.83
CA SER A 87 -18.82 -3.35 2.21
C SER A 87 -18.95 -3.23 0.69
N HIS A 88 -18.02 -3.82 -0.05
CA HIS A 88 -18.02 -3.82 -1.51
C HIS A 88 -17.44 -5.12 -2.08
N HIS A 89 -17.96 -5.55 -3.23
CA HIS A 89 -17.51 -6.77 -3.90
C HIS A 89 -16.20 -6.60 -4.70
N SER A 90 -15.70 -5.37 -4.84
CA SER A 90 -14.54 -5.04 -5.70
C SER A 90 -13.67 -3.91 -5.12
N GLU A 91 -14.28 -2.81 -4.68
CA GLU A 91 -13.62 -1.70 -3.98
C GLU A 91 -13.45 -1.97 -2.48
N ASN A 92 -12.68 -3.01 -2.15
CA ASN A 92 -12.58 -3.57 -0.80
C ASN A 92 -11.15 -3.78 -0.32
N ILE A 93 -11.01 -4.33 0.88
CA ILE A 93 -9.74 -4.54 1.56
C ILE A 93 -8.83 -5.51 0.80
N VAL A 94 -9.38 -6.46 0.03
CA VAL A 94 -8.59 -7.36 -0.85
C VAL A 94 -7.90 -6.55 -1.96
N LYS A 95 -8.59 -5.55 -2.54
CA LYS A 95 -7.96 -4.62 -3.50
C LYS A 95 -6.85 -3.78 -2.87
N VAL A 96 -7.01 -3.36 -1.62
CA VAL A 96 -5.95 -2.65 -0.87
C VAL A 96 -4.78 -3.59 -0.53
N GLY A 97 -5.05 -4.85 -0.20
CA GLY A 97 -4.04 -5.90 -0.06
C GLY A 97 -3.19 -6.04 -1.32
N GLY A 98 -3.80 -5.92 -2.51
CA GLY A 98 -3.08 -6.00 -3.79
C GLY A 98 -2.07 -4.86 -3.93
N LYS A 99 -2.46 -3.64 -3.53
CA LYS A 99 -1.55 -2.49 -3.48
C LYS A 99 -0.42 -2.68 -2.49
N LEU A 100 -0.69 -3.29 -1.33
CA LEU A 100 0.34 -3.61 -0.35
C LEU A 100 1.33 -4.66 -0.89
N LYS A 101 0.83 -5.70 -1.55
CA LYS A 101 1.66 -6.70 -2.23
C LYS A 101 2.58 -6.05 -3.25
N ASP A 102 2.07 -5.16 -4.09
CA ASP A 102 2.86 -4.46 -5.10
C ASP A 102 3.88 -3.51 -4.46
N ASN A 103 3.50 -2.82 -3.37
CA ASN A 103 4.41 -1.94 -2.64
C ASN A 103 5.53 -2.70 -1.91
N LEU A 104 5.25 -3.88 -1.36
CA LEU A 104 6.27 -4.77 -0.78
C LEU A 104 7.31 -5.18 -1.83
N LEU A 105 6.86 -5.52 -3.05
CA LEU A 105 7.76 -5.86 -4.15
C LEU A 105 8.67 -4.69 -4.52
N VAL A 106 8.14 -3.47 -4.59
CA VAL A 106 8.93 -2.25 -4.80
C VAL A 106 9.98 -2.04 -3.71
N ASN A 107 9.71 -2.48 -2.48
CA ASN A 107 10.63 -2.43 -1.35
C ASN A 107 11.53 -3.68 -1.22
N GLY A 108 11.63 -4.49 -2.28
CA GLY A 108 12.51 -5.67 -2.32
C GLY A 108 12.02 -6.84 -1.47
N VAL A 109 10.72 -6.95 -1.19
CA VAL A 109 10.13 -8.06 -0.43
C VAL A 109 9.20 -8.87 -1.34
N THR A 110 9.42 -10.18 -1.43
CA THR A 110 8.50 -11.04 -2.19
C THR A 110 7.19 -11.13 -1.43
N ALA A 111 6.08 -10.83 -2.10
CA ALA A 111 4.75 -10.92 -1.50
C ALA A 111 3.79 -11.65 -2.42
N GLU A 112 2.90 -12.43 -1.82
CA GLU A 112 1.74 -13.00 -2.51
C GLU A 112 0.47 -12.76 -1.71
N GLN A 113 -0.65 -12.74 -2.41
CA GLN A 113 -1.96 -12.57 -1.81
C GLN A 113 -2.79 -13.81 -2.04
N LEU A 114 -3.47 -14.27 -0.98
CA LEU A 114 -4.49 -15.31 -1.09
C LEU A 114 -5.71 -14.72 -1.78
N ASP A 115 -5.84 -14.97 -3.08
CA ASP A 115 -6.93 -14.46 -3.91
C ASP A 115 -8.20 -15.32 -3.73
N ILE A 116 -8.92 -15.07 -2.64
CA ILE A 116 -10.16 -15.76 -2.30
C ILE A 116 -11.25 -14.78 -1.89
N ASP A 117 -12.36 -14.81 -2.62
CA ASP A 117 -13.58 -14.11 -2.21
C ASP A 117 -14.34 -14.97 -1.18
N ILE A 118 -13.89 -14.91 0.07
CA ILE A 118 -14.49 -15.71 1.14
C ILE A 118 -15.94 -15.31 1.42
N VAL A 119 -16.30 -14.03 1.24
CA VAL A 119 -17.68 -13.58 1.39
C VAL A 119 -18.59 -14.24 0.37
N LYS A 120 -18.17 -14.33 -0.90
CA LYS A 120 -18.93 -15.07 -1.93
C LYS A 120 -19.09 -16.55 -1.59
N ILE A 121 -18.03 -17.22 -1.12
CA ILE A 121 -18.09 -18.62 -0.70
C ILE A 121 -19.05 -18.80 0.48
N MET A 122 -18.97 -17.91 1.49
CA MET A 122 -19.86 -17.95 2.64
C MET A 122 -21.33 -17.75 2.23
N GLN A 123 -21.63 -16.81 1.33
CA GLN A 123 -22.97 -16.59 0.80
C GLN A 123 -23.53 -17.85 0.12
N GLN A 124 -22.74 -18.48 -0.76
CA GLN A 124 -23.13 -19.72 -1.45
C GLN A 124 -23.41 -20.87 -0.47
N LYS A 125 -22.58 -20.98 0.58
CA LYS A 125 -22.70 -22.03 1.60
C LYS A 125 -23.63 -21.66 2.77
N LYS A 126 -24.28 -20.48 2.72
CA LYS A 126 -25.11 -19.92 3.80
C LYS A 126 -24.39 -19.88 5.17
N ILE A 127 -23.09 -19.64 5.15
CA ILE A 127 -22.28 -19.46 6.36
C ILE A 127 -22.49 -18.03 6.88
N PRO A 128 -22.87 -17.85 8.15
CA PRO A 128 -23.09 -16.51 8.71
C PRO A 128 -21.77 -15.76 8.92
N TYR A 129 -21.81 -14.43 8.82
CA TYR A 129 -20.61 -13.57 8.87
C TYR A 129 -19.76 -13.76 10.14
N HIS A 130 -20.36 -14.02 11.30
CA HIS A 130 -19.61 -14.29 12.54
C HIS A 130 -18.73 -15.57 12.47
N ARG A 131 -18.85 -16.37 11.41
CA ARG A 131 -18.02 -17.55 11.14
C ARG A 131 -16.93 -17.30 10.08
N SER A 132 -16.66 -16.06 9.68
CA SER A 132 -15.64 -15.76 8.66
C SER A 132 -14.26 -16.36 8.96
N TYR A 133 -13.79 -16.30 10.21
CA TYR A 133 -12.52 -16.93 10.61
C TYR A 133 -12.51 -18.43 10.35
N ALA A 134 -13.58 -19.14 10.71
CA ALA A 134 -13.71 -20.57 10.45
C ALA A 134 -13.83 -20.88 8.95
N ALA A 135 -14.46 -19.99 8.18
CA ALA A 135 -14.64 -20.18 6.74
C ALA A 135 -13.33 -20.03 5.96
N ILE A 136 -12.50 -19.03 6.28
CA ILE A 136 -11.23 -18.77 5.59
C ILE A 136 -10.12 -19.72 6.04
N ARG A 137 -10.18 -20.21 7.29
CA ARG A 137 -9.11 -20.97 7.95
C ARG A 137 -8.51 -22.09 7.10
N PRO A 138 -9.29 -22.99 6.45
CA PRO A 138 -8.72 -24.11 5.70
C PRO A 138 -7.78 -23.65 4.58
N TYR A 139 -8.10 -22.54 3.92
CA TYR A 139 -7.30 -21.98 2.82
C TYR A 139 -6.00 -21.37 3.34
N VAL A 140 -6.06 -20.65 4.46
CA VAL A 140 -4.87 -20.06 5.10
C VAL A 140 -3.97 -21.16 5.64
N GLU A 141 -4.53 -22.16 6.30
CA GLU A 141 -3.81 -23.31 6.83
C GLU A 141 -3.09 -24.10 5.74
N GLU A 142 -3.75 -24.37 4.61
CA GLU A 142 -3.13 -24.98 3.44
C GLU A 142 -1.95 -24.13 2.92
N LYS A 143 -2.14 -22.80 2.85
CA LYS A 143 -1.14 -21.89 2.31
C LYS A 143 0.11 -21.81 3.18
N VAL A 144 -0.02 -21.72 4.51
CA VAL A 144 1.13 -21.67 5.43
C VAL A 144 1.79 -23.02 5.67
N LYS A 145 1.09 -24.14 5.41
CA LYS A 145 1.70 -25.48 5.43
C LYS A 145 2.50 -25.79 4.17
N SER A 146 2.08 -25.25 3.02
CA SER A 146 2.74 -25.51 1.73
C SER A 146 3.97 -24.64 1.50
N LYS A 147 4.05 -23.47 2.13
CA LYS A 147 5.17 -22.52 2.01
C LYS A 147 5.38 -21.79 3.33
N SER A 148 6.65 -21.63 3.71
CA SER A 148 7.02 -20.80 4.87
C SER A 148 7.03 -19.32 4.47
N TYR A 149 6.55 -18.47 5.38
CA TYR A 149 6.53 -17.02 5.23
C TYR A 149 7.22 -16.38 6.43
N ASP A 150 7.92 -15.27 6.20
CA ASP A 150 8.56 -14.48 7.24
C ASP A 150 7.55 -13.58 7.97
N LEU A 151 6.43 -13.29 7.30
CA LEU A 151 5.29 -12.54 7.79
C LEU A 151 4.01 -13.00 7.08
N VAL A 152 2.93 -13.19 7.84
CA VAL A 152 1.59 -13.39 7.29
C VAL A 152 0.66 -12.32 7.83
N ILE A 153 -0.02 -11.60 6.95
CA ILE A 153 -0.88 -10.46 7.29
C ILE A 153 -2.34 -10.83 7.00
N ASP A 154 -3.16 -10.88 8.05
CA ASP A 154 -4.62 -10.77 7.92
C ASP A 154 -4.96 -9.26 7.89
N LEU A 155 -5.24 -8.73 6.70
CA LEU A 155 -5.49 -7.32 6.47
C LEU A 155 -6.99 -7.00 6.59
N HIS A 156 -7.31 -6.06 7.47
CA HIS A 156 -8.65 -5.61 7.81
C HIS A 156 -8.77 -4.09 7.72
N ARG A 157 -9.99 -3.60 7.79
CA ARG A 157 -10.33 -2.19 8.00
C ARG A 157 -11.14 -2.04 9.27
N ASP A 158 -10.71 -1.15 10.16
CA ASP A 158 -11.40 -0.92 11.43
C ASP A 158 -12.77 -0.27 11.21
N SER A 159 -13.74 -0.62 12.05
CA SER A 159 -15.05 0.02 12.15
C SER A 159 -15.03 1.48 12.59
N LEU A 160 -13.93 1.95 13.18
CA LEU A 160 -13.82 3.31 13.71
C LEU A 160 -13.85 4.41 12.62
N GLY A 161 -14.27 5.60 13.05
CA GLY A 161 -14.33 6.80 12.20
C GLY A 161 -12.98 7.54 12.07
N PRO A 162 -12.87 8.45 11.09
CA PRO A 162 -11.63 9.10 10.69
C PRO A 162 -10.97 9.94 11.79
N SER A 163 -11.73 10.42 12.79
CA SER A 163 -11.19 11.13 13.96
C SER A 163 -10.23 10.28 14.80
N ARG A 164 -10.39 8.95 14.77
CA ARG A 164 -9.53 8.00 15.49
C ARG A 164 -8.55 7.29 14.57
N THR A 165 -8.84 7.23 13.28
CA THR A 165 -8.08 6.43 12.30
C THR A 165 -7.30 7.29 11.30
N THR A 166 -7.14 8.59 11.55
CA THR A 166 -6.34 9.46 10.68
C THR A 166 -5.33 10.26 11.49
N ILE A 167 -4.16 10.49 10.91
CA ILE A 167 -3.15 11.43 11.41
C ILE A 167 -2.71 12.36 10.30
N THR A 168 -2.27 13.57 10.67
CA THR A 168 -1.51 14.45 9.80
C THR A 168 -0.08 14.52 10.30
N HIS A 169 0.88 14.26 9.41
CA HIS A 169 2.31 14.35 9.67
C HIS A 169 2.96 15.01 8.45
N ASN A 170 3.81 16.02 8.65
CA ASN A 170 4.46 16.78 7.57
C ASN A 170 3.51 17.20 6.43
N ASN A 171 2.35 17.76 6.80
CA ASN A 171 1.29 18.21 5.88
C ASN A 171 0.68 17.10 4.99
N GLN A 172 0.98 15.84 5.27
CA GLN A 172 0.38 14.68 4.61
C GLN A 172 -0.55 13.96 5.59
N ARG A 173 -1.64 13.38 5.06
CA ARG A 173 -2.62 12.63 5.84
C ARG A 173 -2.43 11.14 5.62
N TYR A 174 -2.48 10.39 6.71
CA TYR A 174 -2.29 8.94 6.73
C TYR A 174 -3.44 8.27 7.45
N ALA A 175 -3.86 7.12 6.92
CA ALA A 175 -4.66 6.19 7.69
C ALA A 175 -3.80 5.61 8.83
N LYS A 176 -4.30 5.61 10.06
CA LYS A 176 -3.61 4.98 11.18
C LYS A 176 -3.74 3.46 11.13
N VAL A 177 -2.74 2.76 11.63
CA VAL A 177 -2.75 1.28 11.73
C VAL A 177 -2.95 0.84 13.17
N ALA A 178 -3.77 -0.18 13.41
CA ALA A 178 -3.71 -0.96 14.65
C ALA A 178 -3.32 -2.41 14.36
N PHE A 179 -2.83 -3.08 15.40
CA PHE A 179 -2.56 -4.50 15.37
C PHE A 179 -3.48 -5.20 16.35
N VAL A 180 -4.05 -6.34 15.95
CA VAL A 180 -4.85 -7.19 16.84
C VAL A 180 -4.09 -8.49 17.07
N VAL A 181 -3.97 -8.90 18.33
CA VAL A 181 -3.31 -10.16 18.69
C VAL A 181 -4.22 -10.97 19.60
N GLY A 182 -4.54 -12.19 19.19
CA GLY A 182 -5.25 -13.17 19.98
C GLY A 182 -4.33 -13.76 21.05
N ARG A 183 -4.77 -13.88 22.30
CA ARG A 183 -3.96 -14.47 23.38
C ARG A 183 -4.25 -15.94 23.66
N ASP A 184 -5.31 -16.49 23.08
CA ASP A 184 -5.82 -17.83 23.42
C ASP A 184 -5.17 -18.93 22.55
N HIS A 185 -3.85 -18.87 22.36
CA HIS A 185 -3.06 -19.86 21.64
C HIS A 185 -1.56 -19.82 21.99
N PRO A 186 -0.79 -20.89 21.73
CA PRO A 186 0.61 -21.01 22.16
C PRO A 186 1.59 -20.02 21.51
N PHE A 187 1.23 -19.43 20.36
CA PHE A 187 2.11 -18.54 19.60
C PHE A 187 1.96 -17.07 19.97
N PHE A 188 1.01 -16.72 20.86
CA PHE A 188 0.67 -15.36 21.26
C PHE A 188 1.90 -14.45 21.46
N GLU A 189 2.88 -14.86 22.27
CA GLU A 189 4.05 -14.02 22.57
C GLU A 189 4.91 -13.75 21.33
N LYS A 190 5.01 -14.70 20.41
CA LYS A 190 5.74 -14.54 19.14
C LYS A 190 5.00 -13.59 18.20
N ASN A 191 3.69 -13.78 18.04
CA ASN A 191 2.87 -12.90 17.20
C ASN A 191 2.84 -11.46 17.78
N LEU A 192 2.73 -11.32 19.10
CA LEU A 192 2.81 -10.04 19.80
C LEU A 192 4.16 -9.35 19.61
N THR A 193 5.25 -10.10 19.70
CA THR A 193 6.60 -9.56 19.46
C THR A 193 6.75 -9.05 18.03
N LYS A 194 6.30 -9.83 17.03
CA LYS A 194 6.32 -9.42 15.63
C LYS A 194 5.47 -8.17 15.39
N ALA A 195 4.27 -8.11 15.96
CA ALA A 195 3.41 -6.92 15.89
C ALA A 195 4.07 -5.69 16.52
N LYS A 196 4.72 -5.83 17.67
CA LYS A 196 5.49 -4.73 18.32
C LYS A 196 6.66 -4.25 17.45
N GLN A 197 7.37 -5.17 16.81
CA GLN A 197 8.49 -4.82 15.92
C GLN A 197 7.99 -4.03 14.71
N LEU A 198 6.97 -4.52 14.01
CA LEU A 198 6.40 -3.81 12.86
C LEU A 198 5.82 -2.45 13.28
N LYS A 199 5.10 -2.39 14.41
CA LYS A 199 4.61 -1.13 14.97
C LYS A 199 5.75 -0.13 15.17
N SER A 200 6.85 -0.57 15.77
CA SER A 200 8.03 0.27 16.01
C SER A 200 8.63 0.79 14.71
N GLU A 201 8.77 -0.06 13.69
CA GLU A 201 9.27 0.35 12.37
C GLU A 201 8.38 1.40 11.70
N MET A 202 7.06 1.27 11.82
CA MET A 202 6.12 2.26 11.30
C MET A 202 6.20 3.60 12.05
N ASP A 203 6.26 3.57 13.38
CA ASP A 203 6.32 4.80 14.19
C ASP A 203 7.65 5.56 14.02
N LYS A 204 8.76 4.87 13.71
CA LYS A 204 10.04 5.53 13.35
C LYS A 204 9.92 6.40 12.11
N ARG A 205 9.09 5.98 11.15
CA ARG A 205 8.89 6.67 9.86
C ARG A 205 7.87 7.79 9.98
N VAL A 206 6.73 7.50 10.60
CA VAL A 206 5.65 8.46 10.82
C VAL A 206 5.18 8.37 12.28
N PRO A 207 5.71 9.21 13.18
CA PRO A 207 5.33 9.20 14.59
C PRO A 207 3.82 9.34 14.80
N GLY A 208 3.21 8.34 15.44
CA GLY A 208 1.78 8.29 15.73
C GLY A 208 0.90 7.73 14.60
N ILE A 209 1.51 7.17 13.54
CA ILE A 209 0.78 6.44 12.50
C ILE A 209 0.15 5.16 13.06
N THR A 210 0.72 4.57 14.10
CA THR A 210 0.12 3.40 14.73
C THR A 210 -0.70 3.77 15.97
N ARG A 211 -1.74 2.98 16.23
CA ARG A 211 -2.52 2.95 17.47
C ARG A 211 -1.96 1.87 18.41
N GLU A 212 -2.59 1.72 19.57
CA GLU A 212 -2.27 0.64 20.50
C GLU A 212 -2.46 -0.75 19.88
N ILE A 213 -1.67 -1.73 20.36
CA ILE A 213 -1.87 -3.14 20.03
C ILE A 213 -3.05 -3.64 20.87
N ILE A 214 -4.06 -4.18 20.19
CA ILE A 214 -5.29 -4.67 20.79
C ILE A 214 -5.12 -6.16 21.08
N VAL A 215 -4.94 -6.51 22.35
CA VAL A 215 -4.87 -7.92 22.77
C VAL A 215 -6.26 -8.41 23.14
N LYS A 216 -6.68 -9.54 22.56
CA LYS A 216 -8.02 -10.12 22.77
C LYS A 216 -7.96 -11.59 23.15
N GLY A 217 -8.81 -12.00 24.09
CA GLY A 217 -9.07 -13.40 24.40
C GLY A 217 -10.02 -13.57 25.58
N GLY A 218 -10.51 -14.78 25.76
CA GLY A 218 -11.60 -15.11 26.67
C GLY A 218 -12.96 -15.14 25.96
N ARG A 219 -14.03 -15.25 26.75
CA ARG A 219 -15.39 -15.39 26.22
C ARG A 219 -15.86 -14.13 25.49
N GLY A 220 -16.56 -14.32 24.37
CA GLY A 220 -17.21 -13.23 23.63
C GLY A 220 -16.35 -12.53 22.58
N VAL A 221 -15.10 -12.95 22.40
CA VAL A 221 -14.21 -12.50 21.33
C VAL A 221 -13.62 -13.71 20.62
N ASP A 222 -13.13 -13.52 19.40
CA ASP A 222 -12.16 -14.45 18.84
C ASP A 222 -10.85 -14.24 19.61
N GLY A 223 -10.34 -15.30 20.25
CA GLY A 223 -9.09 -15.24 21.02
C GLY A 223 -7.87 -15.64 20.20
N LYS A 224 -8.04 -15.98 18.91
CA LYS A 224 -7.00 -16.57 18.07
C LYS A 224 -6.80 -15.81 16.77
N TYR A 225 -7.86 -15.40 16.07
CA TYR A 225 -7.75 -14.72 14.77
C TYR A 225 -6.90 -15.49 13.74
N ASN A 226 -6.98 -16.84 13.77
CA ASN A 226 -6.11 -17.76 13.02
C ASN A 226 -4.60 -17.66 13.32
N GLN A 227 -4.16 -16.84 14.27
CA GLN A 227 -2.75 -16.67 14.65
C GLN A 227 -2.14 -17.92 15.31
N ASP A 228 -2.97 -18.91 15.65
CA ASP A 228 -2.54 -20.24 16.07
C ASP A 228 -2.02 -21.13 14.93
N LEU A 229 -2.15 -20.70 13.67
CA LEU A 229 -1.65 -21.43 12.51
C LEU A 229 -0.15 -21.22 12.25
N ASP A 230 0.40 -20.04 12.54
CA ASP A 230 1.81 -19.73 12.30
C ASP A 230 2.34 -18.62 13.22
N THR A 231 3.61 -18.71 13.62
CA THR A 231 4.26 -17.73 14.51
C THR A 231 4.55 -16.37 13.87
N SER A 232 4.45 -16.28 12.54
CA SER A 232 4.63 -15.07 11.73
C SER A 232 3.33 -14.32 11.46
N MET A 233 2.18 -14.81 11.91
CA MET A 233 0.89 -14.18 11.65
C MET A 233 0.67 -12.90 12.47
N ILE A 234 0.15 -11.87 11.83
CA ILE A 234 -0.35 -10.65 12.46
C ILE A 234 -1.66 -10.22 11.81
N LEU A 235 -2.55 -9.58 12.59
CA LEU A 235 -3.73 -8.90 12.06
C LEU A 235 -3.48 -7.41 12.03
N VAL A 236 -3.67 -6.79 10.86
CA VAL A 236 -3.44 -5.37 10.60
C VAL A 236 -4.78 -4.71 10.29
N GLU A 237 -5.18 -3.76 11.14
CA GLU A 237 -6.32 -2.87 10.92
C GLU A 237 -5.82 -1.60 10.23
N LEU A 238 -6.03 -1.50 8.92
CA LEU A 238 -5.61 -0.36 8.12
C LEU A 238 -6.70 0.71 8.09
N GLY A 239 -6.46 1.83 8.76
CA GLY A 239 -7.43 2.92 8.83
C GLY A 239 -8.75 2.50 9.46
N GLY A 240 -9.81 3.22 9.10
CA GLY A 240 -11.18 2.93 9.45
C GLY A 240 -12.16 3.35 8.36
N VAL A 241 -13.46 3.21 8.63
CA VAL A 241 -14.54 3.33 7.63
C VAL A 241 -14.48 4.59 6.75
N GLY A 242 -14.06 5.71 7.34
CA GLY A 242 -14.06 7.02 6.68
C GLY A 242 -12.73 7.44 6.07
N ASN A 243 -11.71 6.58 6.03
CA ASN A 243 -10.46 6.91 5.36
C ASN A 243 -10.60 6.87 3.84
N ASN A 244 -9.90 7.78 3.15
CA ASN A 244 -9.92 7.84 1.68
C ASN A 244 -8.73 7.13 1.05
N GLU A 245 -8.80 6.93 -0.27
CA GLU A 245 -7.76 6.18 -1.00
C GLU A 245 -6.37 6.79 -0.89
N ALA A 246 -6.23 8.11 -0.87
CA ALA A 246 -4.93 8.77 -0.75
C ALA A 246 -4.30 8.49 0.63
N GLU A 247 -5.08 8.61 1.70
CA GLU A 247 -4.65 8.30 3.07
C GLU A 247 -4.19 6.84 3.21
N LEU A 248 -4.89 5.91 2.57
CA LEU A 248 -4.55 4.49 2.57
C LEU A 248 -3.27 4.20 1.78
N ASN A 249 -3.15 4.76 0.58
CA ASN A 249 -1.97 4.55 -0.27
C ASN A 249 -0.69 5.08 0.41
N GLN A 250 -0.78 6.22 1.10
CA GLN A 250 0.34 6.75 1.89
C GLN A 250 0.75 5.78 3.00
N THR A 251 -0.22 5.27 3.75
CA THR A 251 0.06 4.30 4.82
C THR A 251 0.56 2.96 4.28
N VAL A 252 0.08 2.50 3.13
CA VAL A 252 0.57 1.29 2.46
C VAL A 252 2.06 1.40 2.14
N SER A 253 2.53 2.56 1.68
CA SER A 253 3.97 2.81 1.49
C SER A 253 4.76 2.65 2.78
N ILE A 254 4.27 3.24 3.87
CA ILE A 254 4.91 3.13 5.18
C ILE A 254 4.92 1.67 5.67
N ILE A 255 3.86 0.89 5.45
CA ILE A 255 3.85 -0.53 5.79
C ILE A 255 4.91 -1.28 4.98
N GLY A 256 5.00 -1.08 3.66
CA GLY A 256 5.96 -1.79 2.83
C GLY A 256 7.41 -1.50 3.21
N GLU A 257 7.76 -0.22 3.42
CA GLU A 257 9.08 0.18 3.90
C GLU A 257 9.39 -0.40 5.29
N SER A 258 8.39 -0.47 6.17
CA SER A 258 8.55 -0.99 7.55
C SER A 258 8.72 -2.51 7.56
N VAL A 259 8.01 -3.23 6.70
CA VAL A 259 8.17 -4.67 6.54
C VAL A 259 9.54 -5.00 5.94
N SER A 260 9.99 -4.25 4.92
CA SER A 260 11.32 -4.42 4.35
C SER A 260 12.41 -4.28 5.43
N ALA A 261 12.39 -3.20 6.21
CA ALA A 261 13.34 -3.03 7.31
C ALA A 261 13.23 -4.10 8.41
N LEU A 262 12.03 -4.59 8.70
CA LEU A 262 11.83 -5.69 9.67
C LEU A 262 12.48 -7.00 9.21
N LEU A 263 12.50 -7.26 7.90
CA LEU A 263 12.97 -8.53 7.33
C LEU A 263 14.47 -8.51 6.98
N THR A 264 15.05 -7.35 6.66
CA THR A 264 16.49 -7.22 6.35
C THR A 264 17.39 -7.20 7.59
N VAL A 265 16.85 -6.98 8.79
CA VAL A 265 17.63 -6.88 10.05
C VAL A 265 17.84 -8.25 10.73
N GLN A 266 17.57 -9.37 10.04
CA GLN A 266 17.74 -10.73 10.57
C GLN A 266 19.00 -11.44 10.09
#